data_AF-X8CGD0-F1
#
_entry.id   AF-X8CGD0-F1
#
_cell.length_a   1.000
_cell.length_b   1.000
_cell.length_c   1.000
_cell.angle_alpha   90.00
_cell.angle_beta   90.00
_cell.angle_gamma   90.00
#
_symmetry.space_group_name_H-M   'P 1'
#
loop_
_entity.id
_entity.type
_entity.pdbx_description
1 polymer ?
#
loop_
_entity_poly.entity_id
_entity_poly.type
_entity_poly.pdbx_seq_one_letter_code
_entity_poly.pdbx_strand_id
1 'polypeptide(L)'
;MTEEALRLKAIALEELAAQEEAEPTRPLIPLAVSGFLTSRKKAAAAELADWMESPEGQASSLESIGRALSRRNHGRSRAVVLAHDHEEAVKGLRAVAEGKQRPNVFSVDGPVTSGPVWAMAGFGAQHRKMGKNLYLRNAVFAEWIEKVDALIQDERGYSVLELILDDSHEYGIETSNVVIFAIQIALGELLKHHGAKPAAVVGQSLGEPASAYFAGGLSLRDAARVIASRSHLMGEGEAMLFGEYIRFMALVEYSADELKTVFADFPGLEVCVYAAPSQTVIGGPPEQIDAIVARAESEGRFARKLQTKGAGHTSQMDPLLGEFSAELQGIKPMSPTVGIFSTVHEGSYIKPGGEPIHDVAYWVKGMRHSVYFTHGVRNAVDSGHTTFLELAPNPVALMQIGLTTAAAGLHDAQLIPTLAKKQDDVESMISAMAQLYVHGHELDIRTLFTRAQGPEDYANIPPTRFKRKEHWLDVHFSGDGSVIMPGTHVALPDGRHVWEYAPRNGETDLAALVRSAATQVLSDAQLVASEQRAVPGAGARLVTTMTRHPGGASVQVHARIDESFTLVYDALVSRAGQSVAALPTAVGAGAAIAAPVTDGPVAEAPPRRPTPRRCRTA
;
A
#
# COMPACT_ATOMS: atom_id res chain seq x y z
N MET A 1 -14.52 2.45 36.35
CA MET A 1 -13.28 2.22 37.08
C MET A 1 -13.59 2.15 38.56
N THR A 2 -13.10 1.13 39.25
CA THR A 2 -13.23 0.94 40.69
C THR A 2 -12.24 1.85 41.45
N GLU A 3 -12.47 2.05 42.76
CA GLU A 3 -11.52 2.79 43.61
C GLU A 3 -10.15 2.08 43.67
N GLU A 4 -10.14 0.76 43.69
CA GLU A 4 -8.91 -0.04 43.71
C GLU A 4 -8.12 0.08 42.40
N ALA A 5 -8.77 0.06 41.24
CA ALA A 5 -8.10 0.30 39.96
C ALA A 5 -7.45 1.69 39.92
N LEU A 6 -8.11 2.72 40.48
CA LEU A 6 -7.55 4.07 40.56
C LEU A 6 -6.33 4.12 41.49
N ARG A 7 -6.38 3.43 42.64
CA ARG A 7 -5.26 3.30 43.57
C ARG A 7 -4.07 2.61 42.92
N LEU A 8 -4.29 1.45 42.29
CA LEU A 8 -3.24 0.69 41.60
C LEU A 8 -2.66 1.48 40.42
N LYS A 9 -3.48 2.25 39.69
CA LYS A 9 -3.03 3.11 38.59
C LYS A 9 -2.12 4.22 39.10
N ALA A 10 -2.48 4.86 40.22
CA ALA A 10 -1.64 5.90 40.82
C ALA A 10 -0.27 5.34 41.25
N ILE A 11 -0.24 4.17 41.90
CA ILE A 11 1.00 3.49 42.28
C ILE A 11 1.83 3.15 41.03
N ALA A 12 1.21 2.57 40.01
CA ALA A 12 1.92 2.17 38.79
C ALA A 12 2.47 3.38 38.00
N LEU A 13 1.79 4.53 38.03
CA LEU A 13 2.30 5.78 37.45
C LEU A 13 3.47 6.36 38.24
N GLU A 14 3.43 6.29 39.57
CA GLU A 14 4.55 6.70 40.43
C GLU A 14 5.78 5.80 40.20
N GLU A 15 5.58 4.48 40.11
CA GLU A 15 6.63 3.52 39.76
C GLU A 15 7.21 3.78 38.37
N LEU A 16 6.36 4.07 37.38
CA LEU A 16 6.80 4.40 36.02
C LEU A 16 7.61 5.70 36.01
N ALA A 17 7.15 6.75 36.70
CA ALA A 17 7.88 8.01 36.81
C ALA A 17 9.25 7.83 37.47
N ALA A 18 9.34 7.04 38.54
CA ALA A 18 10.61 6.71 39.18
C ALA A 18 11.54 5.92 38.26
N GLN A 19 11.01 5.01 37.43
CA GLN A 19 11.78 4.29 36.42
C GLN A 19 12.29 5.23 35.32
N GLU A 20 11.45 6.14 34.83
CA GLU A 20 11.83 7.13 33.80
C GLU A 20 12.86 8.14 34.32
N GLU A 21 12.82 8.50 35.61
CA GLU A 21 13.86 9.34 36.24
C GLU A 21 15.20 8.60 36.36
N ALA A 22 15.18 7.31 36.71
CA ALA A 22 16.39 6.51 36.85
C ALA A 22 17.03 6.14 35.51
N GLU A 23 16.20 5.74 34.53
CA GLU A 23 16.61 5.33 33.19
C GLU A 23 15.66 5.95 32.15
N PRO A 24 15.95 7.18 31.68
CA PRO A 24 15.12 7.85 30.68
C PRO A 24 14.99 7.00 29.42
N THR A 25 13.74 6.62 29.09
CA THR A 25 13.47 5.80 27.91
C THR A 25 13.71 6.65 26.66
N ARG A 26 14.58 6.18 25.76
CA ARG A 26 14.75 6.82 24.45
C ARG A 26 13.64 6.33 23.53
N PRO A 27 12.78 7.20 22.98
CA PRO A 27 11.69 6.74 22.14
C PRO A 27 12.21 6.19 20.81
N LEU A 28 11.63 5.07 20.36
CA LEU A 28 11.87 4.54 19.03
C LEU A 28 11.15 5.37 17.97
N ILE A 29 11.90 6.04 17.09
CA ILE A 29 11.33 6.95 16.09
C ILE A 29 11.27 6.28 14.70
N PRO A 30 10.10 6.24 14.04
CA PRO A 30 9.97 5.74 12.68
C PRO A 30 10.34 6.82 11.64
N LEU A 31 11.41 6.59 10.88
CA LEU A 31 11.87 7.45 9.80
C LEU A 31 11.42 6.87 8.45
N ALA A 32 10.34 7.43 7.90
CA ALA A 32 9.77 6.95 6.64
C ALA A 32 10.47 7.56 5.42
N VAL A 33 10.86 6.70 4.48
CA VAL A 33 11.42 7.08 3.18
C VAL A 33 10.64 6.38 2.08
N SER A 34 10.12 7.15 1.12
CA SER A 34 9.36 6.58 0.01
C SER A 34 9.69 7.24 -1.33
N GLY A 35 9.30 6.56 -2.41
CA GLY A 35 9.42 7.08 -3.76
C GLY A 35 8.52 6.31 -4.74
N PHE A 36 8.38 6.83 -5.96
CA PHE A 36 7.64 6.11 -7.00
C PHE A 36 8.36 4.84 -7.47
N LEU A 37 9.70 4.83 -7.41
CA LEU A 37 10.55 3.70 -7.77
C LEU A 37 11.54 3.41 -6.63
N THR A 38 11.93 2.15 -6.45
CA THR A 38 12.95 1.73 -5.47
C THR A 38 14.26 2.50 -5.64
N SER A 39 14.70 2.74 -6.89
CA SER A 39 15.92 3.52 -7.15
C SER A 39 15.85 4.96 -6.62
N ARG A 40 14.65 5.55 -6.48
CA ARG A 40 14.43 6.90 -5.94
C ARG A 40 14.38 6.87 -4.43
N LYS A 41 13.73 5.85 -3.86
CA LYS A 41 13.76 5.58 -2.42
C LYS A 41 15.20 5.39 -1.92
N LYS A 42 16.02 4.59 -2.62
CA LYS A 42 17.43 4.35 -2.28
C LYS A 42 18.26 5.64 -2.30
N ALA A 43 18.13 6.46 -3.34
CA ALA A 43 18.82 7.75 -3.43
C ALA A 43 18.39 8.73 -2.33
N ALA A 44 17.08 8.82 -2.06
CA ALA A 44 16.55 9.67 -0.98
C ALA A 44 17.05 9.22 0.40
N ALA A 45 17.18 7.93 0.66
CA ALA A 45 17.74 7.41 1.91
C ALA A 45 19.22 7.79 2.07
N ALA A 46 20.02 7.72 0.99
CA ALA A 46 21.41 8.15 1.02
C ALA A 46 21.55 9.67 1.27
N GLU A 47 20.78 10.49 0.54
CA GLU A 47 20.79 11.96 0.72
C GLU A 47 20.33 12.37 2.13
N LEU A 48 19.34 11.67 2.69
CA LEU A 48 18.89 11.91 4.06
C LEU A 48 19.98 11.52 5.07
N ALA A 49 20.67 10.39 4.87
CA ALA A 49 21.79 9.99 5.72
C ALA A 49 22.93 11.01 5.68
N ASP A 50 23.31 11.49 4.48
CA ASP A 50 24.34 12.54 4.31
C ASP A 50 23.94 13.83 5.05
N TRP A 51 22.66 14.22 4.98
CA TRP A 51 22.16 15.40 5.69
C TRP A 51 22.14 15.19 7.20
N MET A 52 21.78 14.00 7.69
CA MET A 52 21.79 13.68 9.12
C MET A 52 23.21 13.71 9.71
N GLU A 53 24.23 13.43 8.92
CA GLU A 53 25.65 13.54 9.31
C GLU A 53 26.18 15.00 9.27
N SER A 54 25.44 15.93 8.67
CA SER A 54 25.80 17.35 8.65
C SER A 54 25.55 18.04 10.00
N PRO A 55 26.16 19.20 10.27
CA PRO A 55 25.93 19.94 11.52
C PRO A 55 24.46 20.29 11.79
N GLU A 56 23.68 20.61 10.75
CA GLU A 56 22.23 20.90 10.89
C GLU A 56 21.44 19.64 11.23
N GLY A 57 21.77 18.51 10.59
CA GLY A 57 21.12 17.22 10.86
C GLY A 57 21.39 16.70 12.27
N GLN A 58 22.64 16.81 12.74
CA GLN A 58 23.03 16.44 14.10
C GLN A 58 22.39 17.35 15.16
N ALA A 59 22.12 18.62 14.84
CA ALA A 59 21.41 19.54 15.72
C ALA A 59 19.89 19.32 15.75
N SER A 60 19.32 18.60 14.78
CA SER A 60 17.89 18.31 14.70
C SER A 60 17.53 17.09 15.54
N SER A 61 16.44 17.14 16.32
CA SER A 61 15.95 15.96 17.05
C SER A 61 15.43 14.88 16.07
N LEU A 62 15.58 13.60 16.42
CA LEU A 62 15.01 12.53 15.60
C LEU A 62 13.50 12.65 15.41
N GLU A 63 12.79 13.10 16.44
CA GLU A 63 11.34 13.28 16.37
C GLU A 63 10.96 14.34 15.32
N SER A 64 11.66 15.47 15.25
CA SER A 64 11.37 16.51 14.26
C SER A 64 11.70 16.07 12.84
N ILE A 65 12.72 15.21 12.67
CA ILE A 65 13.04 14.54 11.40
C ILE A 65 11.89 13.58 11.01
N GLY A 66 11.50 12.68 11.91
CA GLY A 66 10.41 11.73 11.68
C GLY A 66 9.08 12.43 11.36
N ARG A 67 8.76 13.51 12.07
CA ARG A 67 7.57 14.33 11.84
C ARG A 67 7.60 15.04 10.49
N ALA A 68 8.76 15.56 10.06
CA ALA A 68 8.89 16.16 8.74
C ALA A 68 8.75 15.11 7.62
N LEU A 69 9.31 13.91 7.80
CA LEU A 69 9.20 12.80 6.86
C LEU A 69 7.76 12.28 6.73
N SER A 70 7.03 12.17 7.84
CA SER A 70 5.64 11.68 7.85
C SER A 70 4.69 12.60 7.06
N ARG A 71 5.06 13.87 6.85
CA ARG A 71 4.30 14.85 6.08
C ARG A 71 4.61 14.90 4.58
N ARG A 72 5.61 14.14 4.11
CA ARG A 72 5.85 14.00 2.66
C ARG A 72 4.70 13.25 1.99
N ASN A 73 4.56 13.39 0.67
CA ASN A 73 3.72 12.47 -0.10
C ASN A 73 4.35 11.07 -0.09
N HIS A 74 3.54 10.05 0.22
CA HIS A 74 4.02 8.67 0.37
C HIS A 74 3.83 7.87 -0.92
N GLY A 75 4.94 7.52 -1.58
CA GLY A 75 4.97 6.75 -2.82
C GLY A 75 4.71 5.25 -2.64
N ARG A 76 4.77 4.50 -3.75
CA ARG A 76 4.54 3.04 -3.78
C ARG A 76 5.70 2.22 -3.20
N SER A 77 6.95 2.62 -3.44
CA SER A 77 8.11 1.97 -2.84
C SER A 77 8.40 2.66 -1.52
N ARG A 78 8.34 1.90 -0.42
CA ARG A 78 8.42 2.42 0.94
C ARG A 78 9.52 1.73 1.73
N ALA A 79 10.05 2.45 2.70
CA ALA A 79 10.90 1.93 3.75
C ALA A 79 10.67 2.72 5.03
N VAL A 80 10.89 2.08 6.17
CA VAL A 80 10.97 2.73 7.48
C VAL A 80 12.23 2.24 8.16
N VAL A 81 12.98 3.18 8.72
CA VAL A 81 14.08 2.91 9.65
C VAL A 81 13.56 3.23 11.06
N LEU A 82 13.67 2.27 11.96
CA LEU A 82 13.37 2.43 13.38
C LEU A 82 14.67 2.77 14.10
N ALA A 83 14.72 3.90 14.82
CA ALA A 83 15.95 4.35 15.48
C ALA A 83 15.67 5.08 16.80
N HIS A 84 16.54 4.88 17.78
CA HIS A 84 16.58 5.61 19.06
C HIS A 84 17.54 6.81 19.02
N ASP A 85 18.51 6.79 18.10
CA ASP A 85 19.50 7.85 17.92
C ASP A 85 19.94 8.02 16.46
N HIS A 86 20.69 9.10 16.19
CA HIS A 86 21.17 9.43 14.84
C HIS A 86 22.08 8.35 14.25
N GLU A 87 22.83 7.62 15.08
CA GLU A 87 23.75 6.58 14.60
C GLU A 87 22.96 5.38 14.04
N GLU A 88 21.95 4.91 14.77
CA GLU A 88 21.03 3.87 14.31
C GLU A 88 20.28 4.31 13.05
N ALA A 89 19.79 5.55 13.02
CA ALA A 89 19.08 6.13 11.90
C ALA A 89 19.94 6.16 10.63
N VAL A 90 21.16 6.70 10.72
CA VAL A 90 22.11 6.77 9.59
C VAL A 90 22.46 5.37 9.11
N LYS A 91 22.83 4.44 10.01
CA LYS A 91 23.14 3.04 9.63
C LYS A 91 21.97 2.36 8.93
N GLY A 92 20.75 2.57 9.40
CA GLY A 92 19.53 2.03 8.79
C GLY A 92 19.27 2.64 7.41
N LEU A 93 19.40 3.96 7.26
CA LEU A 93 19.22 4.65 5.97
C LEU A 93 20.26 4.23 4.94
N ARG A 94 21.52 4.03 5.35
CA ARG A 94 22.56 3.47 4.48
C ARG A 94 22.21 2.04 4.04
N ALA A 95 21.67 1.21 4.94
CA ALA A 95 21.19 -0.12 4.57
C ALA A 95 20.03 -0.07 3.55
N VAL A 96 19.09 0.87 3.70
CA VAL A 96 18.04 1.11 2.69
C VAL A 96 18.65 1.50 1.34
N ALA A 97 19.61 2.43 1.32
CA ALA A 97 20.28 2.89 0.12
C ALA A 97 21.01 1.77 -0.62
N GLU A 98 21.71 0.89 0.12
CA GLU A 98 22.41 -0.28 -0.42
C GLU A 98 21.43 -1.40 -0.81
N GLY A 99 20.25 -1.47 -0.18
CA GLY A 99 19.31 -2.58 -0.30
C GLY A 99 19.72 -3.80 0.51
N LYS A 100 20.34 -3.58 1.67
CA LYS A 100 20.68 -4.62 2.64
C LYS A 100 19.59 -4.75 3.70
N GLN A 101 19.38 -5.98 4.18
CA GLN A 101 18.47 -6.27 5.29
C GLN A 101 19.12 -5.91 6.63
N ARG A 102 18.33 -5.35 7.55
CA ARG A 102 18.70 -5.10 8.95
C ARG A 102 17.46 -5.27 9.84
N PRO A 103 17.62 -5.68 11.12
CA PRO A 103 16.49 -5.86 12.03
C PRO A 103 15.60 -4.63 12.21
N ASN A 104 16.19 -3.43 12.19
CA ASN A 104 15.47 -2.16 12.38
C ASN A 104 15.03 -1.48 11.06
N VAL A 105 15.08 -2.21 9.93
CA VAL A 105 14.77 -1.66 8.60
C VAL A 105 13.74 -2.53 7.90
N PHE A 106 12.60 -1.93 7.56
CA PHE A 106 11.58 -2.53 6.70
C PHE A 106 11.57 -1.83 5.35
N SER A 107 11.55 -2.56 4.24
CA SER A 107 11.69 -1.95 2.90
C SER A 107 11.10 -2.84 1.81
N VAL A 108 10.22 -2.28 0.98
CA VAL A 108 9.61 -2.99 -0.16
C VAL A 108 9.61 -2.16 -1.44
N ASP A 109 9.50 -2.84 -2.58
CA ASP A 109 9.49 -2.20 -3.90
C ASP A 109 8.12 -1.65 -4.29
N GLY A 110 7.05 -2.20 -3.73
CA GLY A 110 5.67 -1.81 -3.97
C GLY A 110 4.74 -2.28 -2.85
N PRO A 111 3.49 -1.82 -2.86
CA PRO A 111 2.48 -2.28 -1.92
C PRO A 111 2.14 -3.76 -2.17
N VAL A 112 1.75 -4.44 -1.10
CA VAL A 112 1.10 -5.75 -1.17
C VAL A 112 -0.28 -5.58 -1.80
N THR A 113 -0.76 -6.59 -2.54
CA THR A 113 -2.01 -6.51 -3.32
C THR A 113 -3.26 -6.75 -2.49
N SER A 114 -3.16 -7.57 -1.44
CA SER A 114 -4.28 -7.97 -0.57
C SER A 114 -4.10 -7.33 0.79
N GLY A 115 -5.19 -6.85 1.40
CA GLY A 115 -5.13 -6.28 2.75
C GLY A 115 -4.80 -7.33 3.83
N PRO A 116 -4.48 -6.87 5.05
CA PRO A 116 -3.96 -7.74 6.09
C PRO A 116 -5.06 -8.62 6.69
N VAL A 117 -4.69 -9.84 7.07
CA VAL A 117 -5.51 -10.72 7.91
C VAL A 117 -5.14 -10.46 9.36
N TRP A 118 -6.12 -10.05 10.18
CA TRP A 118 -5.91 -9.93 11.62
C TRP A 118 -6.16 -11.27 12.29
N ALA A 119 -5.15 -11.78 12.98
CA ALA A 119 -5.21 -13.01 13.74
C ALA A 119 -5.44 -12.69 15.21
N MET A 120 -6.52 -13.25 15.76
CA MET A 120 -6.84 -13.17 17.18
C MET A 120 -6.73 -14.56 17.77
N ALA A 121 -5.61 -14.80 18.47
CA ALA A 121 -5.35 -16.05 19.16
C ALA A 121 -5.34 -15.81 20.67
N GLY A 122 -4.46 -16.49 21.42
CA GLY A 122 -4.22 -16.13 22.82
C GLY A 122 -3.86 -17.30 23.70
N PHE A 123 -4.08 -18.52 23.24
CA PHE A 123 -3.74 -19.69 24.03
C PHE A 123 -2.22 -19.78 24.24
N GLY A 124 -1.76 -19.69 25.49
CA GLY A 124 -0.34 -19.71 25.86
C GLY A 124 0.40 -18.38 25.68
N ALA A 125 -0.29 -17.30 25.33
CA ALA A 125 0.29 -15.97 25.16
C ALA A 125 0.36 -15.14 26.46
N GLN A 126 -0.32 -15.59 27.52
CA GLN A 126 -0.41 -14.84 28.78
C GLN A 126 0.93 -14.72 29.50
N HIS A 127 1.17 -13.56 30.09
CA HIS A 127 2.28 -13.32 31.02
C HIS A 127 1.90 -12.23 32.01
N ARG A 128 2.55 -12.24 33.18
CA ARG A 128 2.12 -11.48 34.37
C ARG A 128 1.89 -9.98 34.15
N LYS A 129 2.74 -9.32 33.35
CA LYS A 129 2.68 -7.86 33.15
C LYS A 129 2.06 -7.45 31.80
N MET A 130 1.32 -8.35 31.16
CA MET A 130 0.81 -8.11 29.81
C MET A 130 -0.11 -6.88 29.74
N GLY A 131 0.18 -5.96 28.81
CA GLY A 131 -0.63 -4.76 28.57
C GLY A 131 -0.47 -3.64 29.59
N LYS A 132 0.17 -3.87 30.75
CA LYS A 132 0.35 -2.84 31.80
C LYS A 132 1.16 -1.65 31.29
N ASN A 133 2.28 -1.90 30.62
CA ASN A 133 3.15 -0.84 30.13
C ASN A 133 2.44 0.03 29.08
N LEU A 134 1.74 -0.58 28.11
CA LEU A 134 0.98 0.16 27.10
C LEU A 134 -0.21 0.91 27.70
N TYR A 135 -0.91 0.34 28.69
CA TYR A 135 -2.00 1.01 29.41
C TYR A 135 -1.55 2.32 30.05
N LEU A 136 -0.38 2.34 30.68
CA LEU A 136 0.12 3.54 31.35
C LEU A 136 0.60 4.62 30.36
N ARG A 137 1.09 4.22 29.16
CA ARG A 137 1.81 5.10 28.23
C ARG A 137 1.02 5.48 26.98
N ASN A 138 -0.14 4.86 26.72
CA ASN A 138 -0.96 5.15 25.55
C ASN A 138 -2.43 5.37 25.93
N ALA A 139 -2.91 6.61 25.75
CA ALA A 139 -4.26 7.02 26.15
C ALA A 139 -5.38 6.31 25.37
N VAL A 140 -5.18 6.03 24.09
CA VAL A 140 -6.19 5.35 23.26
C VAL A 140 -6.32 3.89 23.70
N PHE A 141 -5.19 3.21 23.90
CA PHE A 141 -5.20 1.85 24.43
C PHE A 141 -5.86 1.79 25.82
N ALA A 142 -5.53 2.73 26.70
CA ALA A 142 -6.13 2.83 28.03
C ALA A 142 -7.65 3.01 27.99
N GLU A 143 -8.15 3.91 27.14
CA GLU A 143 -9.60 4.15 26.95
C GLU A 143 -10.34 2.85 26.58
N TRP A 144 -9.76 2.05 25.68
CA TRP A 144 -10.40 0.81 25.25
C TRP A 144 -10.31 -0.32 26.28
N ILE A 145 -9.22 -0.40 27.05
CA ILE A 145 -9.15 -1.28 28.23
C ILE A 145 -10.24 -0.90 29.23
N GLU A 146 -10.41 0.38 29.54
CA GLU A 146 -11.41 0.87 30.51
C GLU A 146 -12.85 0.61 30.03
N LYS A 147 -13.11 0.67 28.72
CA LYS A 147 -14.41 0.29 28.15
C LYS A 147 -14.71 -1.20 28.31
N VAL A 148 -13.72 -2.07 28.06
CA VAL A 148 -13.89 -3.52 28.22
C VAL A 148 -14.01 -3.87 29.71
N ASP A 149 -13.17 -3.27 30.56
CA ASP A 149 -13.22 -3.40 32.02
C ASP A 149 -14.61 -3.12 32.58
N ALA A 150 -15.25 -2.03 32.15
CA ALA A 150 -16.62 -1.70 32.54
C ALA A 150 -17.65 -2.75 32.12
N LEU A 151 -17.51 -3.35 30.93
CA LEU A 151 -18.40 -4.41 30.46
C LEU A 151 -18.20 -5.71 31.24
N ILE A 152 -16.96 -6.07 31.56
CA ILE A 152 -16.67 -7.26 32.36
C ILE A 152 -17.13 -7.07 33.81
N GLN A 153 -17.06 -5.86 34.36
CA GLN A 153 -17.67 -5.55 35.66
C GLN A 153 -19.19 -5.75 35.65
N ASP A 154 -19.88 -5.34 34.57
CA ASP A 154 -21.33 -5.56 34.41
C ASP A 154 -21.68 -7.06 34.31
N GLU A 155 -20.85 -7.84 33.60
CA GLU A 155 -21.10 -9.27 33.37
C GLU A 155 -20.65 -10.17 34.55
N ARG A 156 -19.56 -9.82 35.25
CA ARG A 156 -18.87 -10.71 36.24
C ARG A 156 -18.57 -10.08 37.60
N GLY A 157 -18.71 -8.76 37.74
CA GLY A 157 -18.51 -8.07 39.03
C GLY A 157 -17.06 -7.90 39.48
N TYR A 158 -16.06 -8.16 38.64
CA TYR A 158 -14.64 -7.86 38.92
C TYR A 158 -14.01 -7.00 37.82
N SER A 159 -12.89 -6.36 38.15
CA SER A 159 -12.17 -5.41 37.29
C SER A 159 -11.01 -6.08 36.57
N VAL A 160 -11.04 -6.09 35.24
CA VAL A 160 -9.89 -6.53 34.40
C VAL A 160 -8.71 -5.59 34.59
N LEU A 161 -9.00 -4.30 34.79
CA LEU A 161 -7.95 -3.31 34.94
C LEU A 161 -7.14 -3.50 36.23
N GLU A 162 -7.79 -3.91 37.33
CA GLU A 162 -7.08 -4.28 38.55
C GLU A 162 -6.09 -5.42 38.29
N LEU A 163 -6.51 -6.45 37.53
CA LEU A 163 -5.65 -7.60 37.20
C LEU A 163 -4.47 -7.23 36.28
N ILE A 164 -4.60 -6.18 35.47
CA ILE A 164 -3.50 -5.69 34.63
C ILE A 164 -2.50 -4.88 35.46
N LEU A 165 -2.98 -4.10 36.43
CA LEU A 165 -2.16 -3.18 37.22
C LEU A 165 -1.46 -3.85 38.41
N ASP A 166 -2.05 -4.90 38.98
CA ASP A 166 -1.50 -5.64 40.12
C ASP A 166 -0.41 -6.65 39.69
N ASP A 167 0.85 -6.30 39.94
CA ASP A 167 2.00 -7.15 39.64
C ASP A 167 2.05 -8.45 40.46
N SER A 168 1.27 -8.56 41.54
CA SER A 168 1.19 -9.74 42.39
C SER A 168 0.15 -10.77 41.91
N HIS A 169 -0.75 -10.37 41.00
CA HIS A 169 -1.77 -11.25 40.46
C HIS A 169 -1.19 -12.29 39.50
N GLU A 170 -1.67 -13.53 39.62
CA GLU A 170 -1.40 -14.60 38.66
C GLU A 170 -2.70 -14.97 37.92
N TYR A 171 -2.63 -15.02 36.59
CA TYR A 171 -3.81 -15.31 35.78
C TYR A 171 -4.18 -16.80 35.82
N GLY A 172 -5.43 -17.09 36.19
CA GLY A 172 -6.06 -18.40 36.01
C GLY A 172 -6.69 -18.57 34.63
N ILE A 173 -7.43 -19.65 34.41
CA ILE A 173 -8.12 -19.87 33.12
C ILE A 173 -9.11 -18.75 32.82
N GLU A 174 -10.01 -18.42 33.74
CA GLU A 174 -10.99 -17.37 33.50
C GLU A 174 -10.32 -16.02 33.21
N THR A 175 -9.49 -15.53 34.15
CA THR A 175 -8.93 -14.19 34.07
C THR A 175 -7.96 -14.01 32.90
N SER A 176 -7.19 -15.04 32.52
CA SER A 176 -6.32 -14.95 31.35
C SER A 176 -7.10 -14.76 30.04
N ASN A 177 -8.20 -15.48 29.84
CA ASN A 177 -9.04 -15.36 28.64
C ASN A 177 -9.62 -13.93 28.52
N VAL A 178 -10.18 -13.41 29.60
CA VAL A 178 -10.86 -12.09 29.59
C VAL A 178 -9.86 -10.94 29.45
N VAL A 179 -8.69 -11.01 30.10
CA VAL A 179 -7.64 -9.99 29.99
C VAL A 179 -7.03 -10.00 28.58
N ILE A 180 -6.79 -11.18 27.97
CA ILE A 180 -6.33 -11.26 26.58
C ILE A 180 -7.35 -10.63 25.63
N PHE A 181 -8.65 -10.91 25.80
CA PHE A 181 -9.69 -10.27 25.01
C PHE A 181 -9.65 -8.74 25.15
N ALA A 182 -9.54 -8.21 26.37
CA ALA A 182 -9.43 -6.76 26.58
C ALA A 182 -8.23 -6.16 25.85
N ILE A 183 -7.06 -6.81 25.93
CA ILE A 183 -5.85 -6.40 25.21
C ILE A 183 -6.08 -6.46 23.70
N GLN A 184 -6.71 -7.52 23.18
CA GLN A 184 -7.01 -7.64 21.74
C GLN A 184 -7.90 -6.52 21.22
N ILE A 185 -8.98 -6.20 21.95
CA ILE A 185 -9.87 -5.09 21.61
C ILE A 185 -9.09 -3.78 21.60
N ALA A 186 -8.32 -3.49 22.66
CA ALA A 186 -7.57 -2.25 22.77
C ALA A 186 -6.46 -2.12 21.71
N LEU A 187 -5.76 -3.21 21.36
CA LEU A 187 -4.76 -3.23 20.30
C LEU A 187 -5.37 -2.95 18.92
N GLY A 188 -6.45 -3.65 18.56
CA GLY A 188 -7.08 -3.46 17.26
C GLY A 188 -7.74 -2.09 17.11
N GLU A 189 -8.32 -1.54 18.18
CA GLU A 189 -8.85 -0.17 18.16
C GLU A 189 -7.76 0.90 18.16
N LEU A 190 -6.60 0.66 18.79
CA LEU A 190 -5.42 1.51 18.64
C LEU A 190 -4.96 1.54 17.16
N LEU A 191 -4.88 0.38 16.51
CA LEU A 191 -4.55 0.29 15.09
C LEU A 191 -5.57 1.06 14.22
N LYS A 192 -6.88 0.92 14.51
CA LYS A 192 -7.94 1.67 13.81
C LYS A 192 -7.85 3.18 14.04
N HIS A 193 -7.48 3.63 15.24
CA HIS A 193 -7.23 5.04 15.53
C HIS A 193 -6.14 5.63 14.62
N HIS A 194 -5.09 4.85 14.35
CA HIS A 194 -4.03 5.20 13.41
C HIS A 194 -4.39 4.94 11.93
N GLY A 195 -5.62 4.53 11.63
CA GLY A 195 -6.16 4.37 10.27
C GLY A 195 -6.00 2.97 9.66
N ALA A 196 -5.52 1.98 10.42
CA ALA A 196 -5.45 0.60 9.95
C ALA A 196 -6.79 -0.13 10.04
N LYS A 197 -6.98 -1.12 9.16
CA LYS A 197 -8.16 -1.99 9.17
C LYS A 197 -7.82 -3.39 8.67
N PRO A 198 -8.51 -4.43 9.17
CA PRO A 198 -8.43 -5.76 8.58
C PRO A 198 -9.10 -5.80 7.22
N ALA A 199 -8.56 -6.60 6.29
CA ALA A 199 -9.33 -7.06 5.12
C ALA A 199 -10.10 -8.35 5.44
N ALA A 200 -9.53 -9.17 6.33
CA ALA A 200 -10.18 -10.33 6.88
C ALA A 200 -9.67 -10.60 8.31
N VAL A 201 -10.36 -11.48 9.02
CA VAL A 201 -9.99 -11.92 10.36
C VAL A 201 -9.91 -13.45 10.44
N VAL A 202 -9.09 -13.95 11.35
CA VAL A 202 -9.02 -15.37 11.74
C VAL A 202 -8.92 -15.48 13.25
N GLY A 203 -9.91 -16.13 13.87
CA GLY A 203 -9.92 -16.42 15.30
C GLY A 203 -9.25 -17.74 15.61
N GLN A 204 -8.67 -17.89 16.80
CA GLN A 204 -8.23 -19.16 17.34
C GLN A 204 -8.72 -19.29 18.78
N SER A 205 -9.69 -20.18 19.02
CA SER A 205 -10.22 -20.46 20.36
C SER A 205 -10.64 -19.19 21.10
N LEU A 206 -9.88 -18.75 22.11
CA LEU A 206 -10.23 -17.62 22.96
C LEU A 206 -10.25 -16.27 22.23
N GLY A 207 -9.59 -16.18 21.07
CA GLY A 207 -9.60 -14.97 20.24
C GLY A 207 -10.82 -14.84 19.32
N GLU A 208 -11.69 -15.86 19.24
CA GLU A 208 -12.92 -15.85 18.43
C GLU A 208 -13.91 -14.72 18.79
N PRO A 209 -14.05 -14.26 20.06
CA PRO A 209 -14.89 -13.10 20.37
C PRO A 209 -14.31 -11.77 19.84
N ALA A 210 -13.00 -11.56 19.94
CA ALA A 210 -12.34 -10.34 19.44
C ALA A 210 -12.33 -10.30 17.90
N SER A 211 -11.85 -11.38 17.26
CA SER A 211 -12.67 -12.12 16.29
C SER A 211 -13.86 -11.44 15.62
N ALA A 212 -15.03 -11.86 16.13
CA ALA A 212 -16.35 -11.42 15.76
C ALA A 212 -16.54 -9.90 15.87
N TYR A 213 -15.95 -9.25 16.88
CA TYR A 213 -16.02 -7.80 17.04
C TYR A 213 -15.35 -7.06 15.87
N PHE A 214 -14.10 -7.39 15.54
CA PHE A 214 -13.38 -6.76 14.42
C PHE A 214 -13.94 -7.17 13.05
N ALA A 215 -14.61 -8.32 12.97
CA ALA A 215 -15.41 -8.70 11.82
C ALA A 215 -16.68 -7.84 11.63
N GLY A 216 -17.09 -7.06 12.64
CA GLY A 216 -18.40 -6.41 12.69
C GLY A 216 -19.56 -7.37 12.91
N GLY A 217 -19.27 -8.61 13.30
CA GLY A 217 -20.25 -9.68 13.50
C GLY A 217 -20.92 -9.69 14.87
N LEU A 218 -20.33 -9.02 15.87
CA LEU A 218 -20.93 -8.74 17.18
C LEU A 218 -20.60 -7.32 17.64
N SER A 219 -21.48 -6.77 18.48
CA SER A 219 -21.19 -5.54 19.22
C SER A 219 -20.11 -5.80 20.28
N LEU A 220 -19.44 -4.76 20.78
CA LEU A 220 -18.46 -4.94 21.86
C LEU A 220 -19.10 -5.56 23.11
N ARG A 221 -20.33 -5.17 23.45
CA ARG A 221 -21.10 -5.72 24.58
C ARG A 221 -21.36 -7.21 24.40
N ASP A 222 -21.82 -7.63 23.22
CA ASP A 222 -22.10 -9.04 22.96
C ASP A 222 -20.82 -9.89 22.91
N ALA A 223 -19.74 -9.36 22.34
CA ALA A 223 -18.44 -10.03 22.35
C ALA A 223 -17.88 -10.18 23.78
N ALA A 224 -18.04 -9.14 24.62
CA ALA A 224 -17.67 -9.17 26.04
C ALA A 224 -18.49 -10.22 26.81
N ARG A 225 -19.80 -10.32 26.53
CA ARG A 225 -20.67 -11.35 27.10
C ARG A 225 -20.21 -12.75 26.74
N VAL A 226 -19.88 -12.99 25.47
CA VAL A 226 -19.38 -14.29 25.00
C VAL A 226 -18.10 -14.69 25.73
N ILE A 227 -17.10 -13.80 25.81
CA ILE A 227 -15.86 -14.13 26.49
C ILE A 227 -16.05 -14.29 28.00
N ALA A 228 -16.87 -13.45 28.64
CA ALA A 228 -17.18 -13.56 30.06
C ALA A 228 -17.80 -14.93 30.36
N SER A 229 -18.89 -15.28 29.67
CA SER A 229 -19.61 -16.55 29.81
C SER A 229 -18.72 -17.76 29.60
N ARG A 230 -17.99 -17.82 28.49
CA ARG A 230 -17.10 -18.95 28.19
C ARG A 230 -16.02 -19.09 29.26
N SER A 231 -15.39 -17.99 29.64
CA SER A 231 -14.20 -18.02 30.49
C SER A 231 -14.53 -18.45 31.91
N HIS A 232 -15.65 -17.97 32.46
CA HIS A 232 -16.04 -18.33 33.82
C HIS A 232 -16.55 -19.77 33.89
N LEU A 233 -17.38 -20.23 32.93
CA LEU A 233 -17.86 -21.61 32.91
C LEU A 233 -16.69 -22.60 32.79
N MET A 234 -15.68 -22.26 31.99
CA MET A 234 -14.45 -23.06 31.91
C MET A 234 -13.66 -23.05 33.22
N GLY A 235 -13.56 -21.90 33.90
CA GLY A 235 -12.86 -21.77 35.17
C GLY A 235 -13.55 -22.53 36.31
N GLU A 236 -14.87 -22.35 36.46
CA GLU A 236 -15.69 -23.04 37.45
C GLU A 236 -15.72 -24.55 37.17
N GLY A 237 -15.90 -24.94 35.91
CA GLY A 237 -15.85 -26.33 35.46
C GLY A 237 -14.50 -26.98 35.77
N GLU A 238 -13.39 -26.30 35.49
CA GLU A 238 -12.04 -26.80 35.80
C GLU A 238 -11.82 -27.00 37.30
N ALA A 239 -12.31 -26.09 38.14
CA ALA A 239 -12.17 -26.17 39.59
C ALA A 239 -12.87 -27.41 40.18
N MET A 240 -13.91 -27.91 39.52
CA MET A 240 -14.65 -29.12 39.90
C MET A 240 -14.00 -30.42 39.39
N LEU A 241 -12.94 -30.35 38.56
CA LEU A 241 -12.26 -31.54 38.04
C LEU A 241 -11.23 -32.08 39.04
N PHE A 242 -11.41 -33.33 39.45
CA PHE A 242 -10.47 -34.07 40.28
C PHE A 242 -10.29 -35.51 39.78
N GLY A 243 -9.15 -36.12 40.15
CA GLY A 243 -8.86 -37.53 39.86
C GLY A 243 -8.95 -37.87 38.38
N GLU A 244 -9.73 -38.91 38.06
CA GLU A 244 -9.89 -39.48 36.71
C GLU A 244 -10.54 -38.53 35.70
N TYR A 245 -11.15 -37.43 36.14
CA TYR A 245 -11.79 -36.43 35.27
C TYR A 245 -10.84 -35.34 34.81
N ILE A 246 -9.60 -35.28 35.32
CA ILE A 246 -8.60 -34.30 34.87
C ILE A 246 -8.22 -34.60 33.42
N ARG A 247 -8.15 -33.58 32.58
CA ARG A 247 -7.63 -33.65 31.22
C ARG A 247 -6.60 -32.56 31.02
N PHE A 248 -5.39 -32.95 30.62
CA PHE A 248 -4.33 -32.01 30.30
C PHE A 248 -4.36 -31.67 28.82
N MET A 249 -3.88 -30.48 28.49
CA MET A 249 -3.62 -30.09 27.10
C MET A 249 -2.11 -30.07 26.84
N ALA A 250 -1.71 -30.42 25.62
CA ALA A 250 -0.33 -30.26 25.16
C ALA A 250 -0.28 -29.81 23.70
N LEU A 251 0.69 -28.96 23.36
CA LEU A 251 1.08 -28.68 21.98
C LEU A 251 2.20 -29.64 21.60
N VAL A 252 2.01 -30.43 20.54
CA VAL A 252 2.97 -31.43 20.07
C VAL A 252 3.26 -31.24 18.58
N GLU A 253 4.51 -31.48 18.18
CA GLU A 253 4.95 -31.42 16.78
C GLU A 253 4.62 -32.74 16.03
N TYR A 254 3.33 -33.03 15.96
CA TYR A 254 2.75 -34.06 15.10
C TYR A 254 1.64 -33.44 14.25
N SER A 255 1.60 -33.87 12.99
CA SER A 255 0.48 -33.58 12.09
C SER A 255 -0.78 -34.36 12.50
N ALA A 256 -1.94 -33.89 12.04
CA ALA A 256 -3.21 -34.59 12.25
C ALA A 256 -3.19 -36.04 11.73
N ASP A 257 -2.49 -36.30 10.62
CA ASP A 257 -2.40 -37.63 10.02
C ASP A 257 -1.48 -38.56 10.83
N GLU A 258 -0.34 -38.07 11.31
CA GLU A 258 0.51 -38.82 12.25
C GLU A 258 -0.28 -39.18 13.51
N LEU A 259 -1.07 -38.24 14.03
CA LEU A 259 -1.90 -38.49 15.21
C LEU A 259 -2.95 -39.59 15.01
N LYS A 260 -3.47 -39.83 13.80
CA LYS A 260 -4.37 -40.98 13.56
C LYS A 260 -3.72 -42.32 13.90
N THR A 261 -2.42 -42.45 13.60
CA THR A 261 -1.65 -43.66 13.92
C THR A 261 -1.21 -43.68 15.37
N VAL A 262 -0.76 -42.55 15.90
CA VAL A 262 -0.25 -42.45 17.27
C VAL A 262 -1.38 -42.57 18.30
N PHE A 263 -2.57 -42.01 18.03
CA PHE A 263 -3.75 -42.13 18.90
C PHE A 263 -4.31 -43.55 18.96
N ALA A 264 -3.93 -44.46 18.06
CA ALA A 264 -4.31 -45.86 18.17
C ALA A 264 -3.82 -46.47 19.50
N ASP A 265 -2.65 -46.03 19.98
CA ASP A 265 -2.09 -46.43 21.27
C ASP A 265 -2.67 -45.63 22.45
N PHE A 266 -3.36 -44.51 22.18
CA PHE A 266 -3.83 -43.53 23.16
C PHE A 266 -5.29 -43.11 22.86
N PRO A 267 -6.28 -43.99 23.07
CA PRO A 267 -7.67 -43.75 22.64
C PRO A 267 -8.38 -42.63 23.43
N GLY A 268 -7.78 -42.10 24.49
CA GLY A 268 -8.32 -41.00 25.28
C GLY A 268 -7.88 -39.62 24.81
N LEU A 269 -7.04 -39.52 23.77
CA LEU A 269 -6.60 -38.25 23.21
C LEU A 269 -7.60 -37.72 22.17
N GLU A 270 -7.95 -36.46 22.31
CA GLU A 270 -8.77 -35.70 21.36
C GLU A 270 -7.95 -34.54 20.77
N VAL A 271 -8.22 -34.16 19.52
CA VAL A 271 -7.60 -32.98 18.91
C VAL A 271 -8.37 -31.72 19.29
N CYS A 272 -7.71 -30.81 20.00
CA CYS A 272 -8.27 -29.52 20.37
C CYS A 272 -8.07 -28.48 19.25
N VAL A 273 -6.84 -28.35 18.73
CA VAL A 273 -6.49 -27.30 17.74
C VAL A 273 -5.56 -27.87 16.68
N TYR A 274 -5.96 -27.76 15.42
CA TYR A 274 -5.07 -27.93 14.27
C TYR A 274 -4.27 -26.64 14.08
N ALA A 275 -3.17 -26.50 14.82
CA ALA A 275 -2.44 -25.25 14.97
C ALA A 275 -1.57 -24.93 13.75
N ALA A 276 -0.79 -25.90 13.28
CA ALA A 276 0.01 -25.81 12.05
C ALA A 276 0.04 -27.19 11.36
N PRO A 277 0.53 -27.33 10.12
CA PRO A 277 0.55 -28.61 9.43
C PRO A 277 1.31 -29.71 10.20
N SER A 278 2.36 -29.32 10.93
CA SER A 278 3.17 -30.22 11.77
C SER A 278 2.93 -30.04 13.27
N GLN A 279 1.96 -29.21 13.71
CA GLN A 279 1.72 -28.96 15.13
C GLN A 279 0.24 -29.05 15.50
N THR A 280 -0.05 -29.81 16.54
CA THR A 280 -1.42 -30.04 17.02
C THR A 280 -1.50 -29.82 18.52
N VAL A 281 -2.55 -29.13 18.98
CA VAL A 281 -2.91 -29.10 20.40
C VAL A 281 -3.86 -30.25 20.66
N ILE A 282 -3.49 -31.10 21.61
CA ILE A 282 -4.23 -32.29 22.00
C ILE A 282 -4.70 -32.16 23.45
N GLY A 283 -5.81 -32.80 23.77
CA GLY A 283 -6.38 -32.87 25.11
C GLY A 283 -6.65 -34.31 25.50
N GLY A 284 -6.40 -34.70 26.74
CA GLY A 284 -6.66 -36.08 27.17
C GLY A 284 -6.20 -36.41 28.59
N PRO A 285 -6.35 -37.68 29.01
CA PRO A 285 -5.92 -38.14 30.32
C PRO A 285 -4.44 -37.83 30.60
N PRO A 286 -4.07 -37.46 31.84
CA PRO A 286 -2.70 -37.10 32.22
C PRO A 286 -1.63 -38.07 31.73
N GLU A 287 -1.84 -39.36 31.95
CA GLU A 287 -0.88 -40.41 31.59
C GLU A 287 -0.63 -40.49 30.09
N GLN A 288 -1.68 -40.30 29.27
CA GLN A 288 -1.56 -40.33 27.81
C GLN A 288 -0.89 -39.06 27.28
N ILE A 289 -1.19 -37.90 27.87
CA ILE A 289 -0.51 -36.63 27.54
C ILE A 289 0.98 -36.69 27.91
N ASP A 290 1.32 -37.25 29.07
CA ASP A 290 2.72 -37.36 29.48
C ASP A 290 3.48 -38.38 28.60
N ALA A 291 2.83 -39.47 28.20
CA ALA A 291 3.42 -40.46 27.28
C ALA A 291 3.70 -39.87 25.89
N ILE A 292 2.76 -39.11 25.31
CA ILE A 292 2.96 -38.52 23.99
C ILE A 292 4.00 -37.39 24.00
N VAL A 293 4.06 -36.61 25.08
CA VAL A 293 5.11 -35.59 25.28
C VAL A 293 6.48 -36.27 25.38
N ALA A 294 6.62 -37.30 26.21
CA ALA A 294 7.89 -38.03 26.34
C ALA A 294 8.32 -38.69 25.03
N ARG A 295 7.37 -39.22 24.26
CA ARG A 295 7.64 -39.77 22.93
C ARG A 295 8.16 -38.70 21.98
N ALA A 296 7.47 -37.56 21.87
CA ALA A 296 7.90 -36.45 21.02
C ALA A 296 9.32 -35.98 21.38
N GLU A 297 9.60 -35.80 22.67
CA GLU A 297 10.92 -35.41 23.17
C GLU A 297 12.01 -36.45 22.81
N SER A 298 11.69 -37.74 22.93
CA SER A 298 12.62 -38.82 22.54
C SER A 298 12.91 -38.87 21.04
N GLU A 299 11.98 -38.39 20.22
CA GLU A 299 12.11 -38.24 18.76
C GLU A 299 12.79 -36.91 18.37
N GLY A 300 13.16 -36.07 19.34
CA GLY A 300 13.75 -34.74 19.11
C GLY A 300 12.75 -33.71 18.57
N ARG A 301 11.45 -33.97 18.74
CA ARG A 301 10.34 -33.10 18.31
C ARG A 301 9.92 -32.16 19.44
N PHE A 302 9.39 -31.00 19.09
CA PHE A 302 8.86 -30.06 20.07
C PHE A 302 7.59 -30.61 20.74
N ALA A 303 7.54 -30.58 22.07
CA ALA A 303 6.33 -30.83 22.83
C ALA A 303 6.28 -29.91 24.07
N ARG A 304 5.09 -29.42 24.39
CA ARG A 304 4.88 -28.57 25.57
C ARG A 304 3.53 -28.83 26.18
N LYS A 305 3.56 -29.35 27.41
CA LYS A 305 2.38 -29.47 28.27
C LYS A 305 1.90 -28.10 28.76
N LEU A 306 0.60 -27.96 28.88
CA LEU A 306 -0.09 -26.73 29.22
C LEU A 306 -0.64 -26.84 30.65
N GLN A 307 -0.59 -25.74 31.39
CA GLN A 307 -1.00 -25.71 32.80
C GLN A 307 -2.52 -25.52 32.89
N THR A 308 -3.26 -26.56 32.51
CA THR A 308 -4.72 -26.65 32.64
C THR A 308 -5.08 -28.04 33.16
N LYS A 309 -6.13 -28.16 33.97
CA LYS A 309 -6.75 -29.42 34.42
C LYS A 309 -7.96 -29.80 33.57
N GLY A 310 -8.43 -28.89 32.72
CA GLY A 310 -9.45 -29.11 31.70
C GLY A 310 -8.92 -28.95 30.27
N ALA A 311 -9.57 -29.63 29.33
CA ALA A 311 -9.30 -29.59 27.90
C ALA A 311 -10.50 -29.02 27.13
N GLY A 312 -10.39 -27.77 26.71
CA GLY A 312 -11.36 -27.16 25.79
C GLY A 312 -11.37 -27.86 24.43
N HIS A 313 -12.44 -27.70 23.65
CA HIS A 313 -12.59 -28.31 22.32
C HIS A 313 -12.66 -29.84 22.33
N THR A 314 -13.10 -30.42 23.46
CA THR A 314 -13.27 -31.86 23.65
C THR A 314 -14.63 -32.17 24.26
N SER A 315 -14.95 -33.46 24.39
CA SER A 315 -16.13 -33.95 25.11
C SER A 315 -16.25 -33.43 26.54
N GLN A 316 -15.15 -33.01 27.18
CA GLN A 316 -15.19 -32.46 28.53
C GLN A 316 -16.00 -31.16 28.64
N MET A 317 -16.25 -30.46 27.52
CA MET A 317 -17.06 -29.24 27.51
C MET A 317 -18.57 -29.51 27.51
N ASP A 318 -19.02 -30.74 27.22
CA ASP A 318 -20.46 -31.08 27.09
C ASP A 318 -21.34 -30.62 28.27
N PRO A 319 -20.92 -30.77 29.55
CA PRO A 319 -21.71 -30.32 30.69
C PRO A 319 -21.93 -28.79 30.75
N LEU A 320 -21.02 -28.01 30.16
CA LEU A 320 -21.05 -26.54 30.23
C LEU A 320 -21.92 -25.92 29.13
N LEU A 321 -22.24 -26.67 28.07
CA LEU A 321 -22.86 -26.11 26.87
C LEU A 321 -24.30 -25.62 27.09
N GLY A 322 -25.03 -26.23 28.03
CA GLY A 322 -26.41 -25.82 28.37
C GLY A 322 -26.45 -24.44 29.02
N GLU A 323 -25.62 -24.24 30.06
CA GLU A 323 -25.47 -22.95 30.73
C GLU A 323 -24.87 -21.90 29.81
N PHE A 324 -23.84 -22.26 29.03
CA PHE A 324 -23.26 -21.35 28.04
C PHE A 324 -24.31 -20.87 27.04
N SER A 325 -25.14 -21.76 26.50
CA SER A 325 -26.23 -21.40 25.60
C SER A 325 -27.27 -20.48 26.27
N ALA A 326 -27.55 -20.68 27.57
CA ALA A 326 -28.49 -19.86 28.32
C ALA A 326 -27.95 -18.44 28.55
N GLU A 327 -26.68 -18.31 28.92
CA GLU A 327 -26.04 -17.01 29.17
C GLU A 327 -25.91 -16.16 27.90
N LEU A 328 -25.77 -16.79 26.73
CA LEU A 328 -25.69 -16.07 25.46
C LEU A 328 -27.07 -15.66 24.90
N GLN A 329 -28.18 -15.99 25.57
CA GLN A 329 -29.49 -15.56 25.09
C GLN A 329 -29.59 -14.04 25.01
N GLY A 330 -29.98 -13.55 23.83
CA GLY A 330 -30.15 -12.12 23.55
C GLY A 330 -28.97 -11.42 22.88
N ILE A 331 -27.84 -12.10 22.63
CA ILE A 331 -26.81 -11.56 21.74
C ILE A 331 -27.40 -11.30 20.35
N LYS A 332 -26.83 -10.31 19.64
CA LYS A 332 -27.33 -9.90 18.31
C LYS A 332 -26.25 -10.08 17.25
N PRO A 333 -26.19 -11.25 16.60
CA PRO A 333 -25.28 -11.47 15.48
C PRO A 333 -25.59 -10.50 14.34
N MET A 334 -24.56 -9.91 13.76
CA MET A 334 -24.64 -8.96 12.65
C MET A 334 -23.90 -9.50 11.42
N SER A 335 -24.28 -8.99 10.24
CA SER A 335 -23.58 -9.26 9.00
C SER A 335 -22.12 -8.79 9.11
N PRO A 336 -21.13 -9.64 8.81
CA PRO A 336 -19.73 -9.23 8.80
C PRO A 336 -19.46 -8.06 7.86
N THR A 337 -18.59 -7.15 8.24
CA THR A 337 -18.14 -6.00 7.43
C THR A 337 -16.81 -6.28 6.73
N VAL A 338 -16.05 -7.28 7.19
CA VAL A 338 -14.82 -7.80 6.57
C VAL A 338 -14.91 -9.33 6.43
N GLY A 339 -13.99 -9.93 5.69
CA GLY A 339 -13.97 -11.39 5.51
C GLY A 339 -13.63 -12.13 6.80
N ILE A 340 -14.11 -13.36 6.95
CA ILE A 340 -13.81 -14.22 8.12
C ILE A 340 -13.32 -15.57 7.63
N PHE A 341 -12.15 -16.01 8.07
CA PHE A 341 -11.72 -17.41 7.96
C PHE A 341 -12.12 -18.11 9.26
N SER A 342 -13.32 -18.70 9.30
CA SER A 342 -13.89 -19.23 10.53
C SER A 342 -13.27 -20.58 10.86
N THR A 343 -12.54 -20.63 11.98
CA THR A 343 -11.91 -21.87 12.44
C THR A 343 -12.90 -22.79 13.15
N VAL A 344 -14.06 -22.25 13.55
CA VAL A 344 -15.23 -23.00 14.03
C VAL A 344 -15.97 -23.68 12.87
N HIS A 345 -16.03 -23.03 11.71
CA HIS A 345 -16.58 -23.62 10.47
C HIS A 345 -15.47 -24.18 9.58
N GLU A 346 -14.62 -25.03 10.17
CA GLU A 346 -13.65 -25.88 9.47
C GLU A 346 -12.63 -25.12 8.58
N GLY A 347 -12.38 -23.84 8.87
CA GLY A 347 -11.46 -22.98 8.10
C GLY A 347 -12.08 -22.36 6.85
N SER A 348 -13.40 -22.44 6.69
CA SER A 348 -14.12 -21.86 5.56
C SER A 348 -14.09 -20.32 5.58
N TYR A 349 -14.19 -19.72 4.38
CA TYR A 349 -14.22 -18.28 4.21
C TYR A 349 -15.66 -17.76 4.12
N ILE A 350 -16.02 -16.83 4.99
CA ILE A 350 -17.27 -16.08 4.98
C ILE A 350 -17.00 -14.69 4.39
N LYS A 351 -17.77 -14.34 3.37
CA LYS A 351 -17.66 -13.04 2.69
C LYS A 351 -18.29 -11.91 3.51
N PRO A 352 -17.75 -10.68 3.46
CA PRO A 352 -18.41 -9.52 4.03
C PRO A 352 -19.78 -9.29 3.37
N GLY A 353 -20.74 -8.78 4.13
CA GLY A 353 -22.12 -8.57 3.69
C GLY A 353 -22.97 -9.85 3.61
N GLY A 354 -22.44 -10.99 4.07
CA GLY A 354 -23.17 -12.26 4.17
C GLY A 354 -24.06 -12.34 5.41
N GLU A 355 -24.76 -13.47 5.54
CA GLU A 355 -25.59 -13.74 6.72
C GLU A 355 -24.76 -13.74 8.02
N PRO A 356 -25.32 -13.25 9.14
CA PRO A 356 -24.67 -13.34 10.44
C PRO A 356 -24.33 -14.79 10.82
N ILE A 357 -23.11 -15.03 11.29
CA ILE A 357 -22.66 -16.38 11.69
C ILE A 357 -22.44 -16.54 13.20
N HIS A 358 -22.37 -15.46 13.97
CA HIS A 358 -21.96 -15.49 15.38
C HIS A 358 -23.12 -15.72 16.35
N ASP A 359 -24.07 -16.58 15.98
CA ASP A 359 -25.20 -16.96 16.82
C ASP A 359 -24.78 -17.85 18.00
N VAL A 360 -25.73 -18.19 18.87
CA VAL A 360 -25.44 -19.05 20.03
C VAL A 360 -24.89 -20.42 19.61
N ALA A 361 -25.37 -20.97 18.50
CA ALA A 361 -24.92 -22.27 17.98
C ALA A 361 -23.45 -22.22 17.54
N TYR A 362 -22.98 -21.10 16.97
CA TYR A 362 -21.58 -20.87 16.65
C TYR A 362 -20.69 -20.97 17.88
N TRP A 363 -21.07 -20.32 18.97
CA TRP A 363 -20.26 -20.31 20.20
C TRP A 363 -20.23 -21.67 20.87
N VAL A 364 -21.39 -22.35 20.96
CA VAL A 364 -21.47 -23.73 21.46
C VAL A 364 -20.60 -24.66 20.62
N LYS A 365 -20.69 -24.58 19.28
CA LYS A 365 -19.84 -25.35 18.37
C LYS A 365 -18.36 -25.05 18.61
N GLY A 366 -18.00 -23.77 18.69
CA GLY A 366 -16.62 -23.32 18.84
C GLY A 366 -15.99 -23.61 20.20
N MET A 367 -16.77 -23.83 21.25
CA MET A 367 -16.27 -24.30 22.55
C MET A 367 -16.06 -25.82 22.57
N ARG A 368 -16.91 -26.56 21.84
CA ARG A 368 -16.99 -28.03 21.89
C ARG A 368 -16.11 -28.75 20.87
N HIS A 369 -15.99 -28.23 19.66
CA HIS A 369 -15.32 -28.89 18.55
C HIS A 369 -13.91 -28.35 18.29
N SER A 370 -13.11 -29.11 17.55
CA SER A 370 -11.74 -28.73 17.21
C SER A 370 -11.66 -27.38 16.48
N VAL A 371 -10.56 -26.68 16.72
CA VAL A 371 -10.25 -25.39 16.09
C VAL A 371 -9.42 -25.63 14.82
N TYR A 372 -9.96 -25.29 13.65
CA TYR A 372 -9.34 -25.52 12.34
C TYR A 372 -8.44 -24.35 11.91
N PHE A 373 -7.49 -23.95 12.76
CA PHE A 373 -6.67 -22.74 12.55
C PHE A 373 -5.77 -22.81 11.31
N THR A 374 -4.97 -23.87 11.16
CA THR A 374 -4.09 -24.03 9.97
C THR A 374 -4.89 -24.08 8.67
N HIS A 375 -6.12 -24.61 8.70
CA HIS A 375 -7.01 -24.65 7.55
C HIS A 375 -7.48 -23.24 7.16
N GLY A 376 -7.89 -22.43 8.14
CA GLY A 376 -8.27 -21.02 7.90
C GLY A 376 -7.10 -20.18 7.37
N VAL A 377 -5.90 -20.35 7.95
CA VAL A 377 -4.68 -19.67 7.49
C VAL A 377 -4.29 -20.12 6.08
N ARG A 378 -4.33 -21.42 5.79
CA ARG A 378 -4.06 -21.95 4.46
C ARG A 378 -5.04 -21.40 3.43
N ASN A 379 -6.32 -21.36 3.76
CA ASN A 379 -7.37 -20.81 2.90
C ASN A 379 -7.15 -19.30 2.63
N ALA A 380 -6.67 -18.55 3.62
CA ALA A 380 -6.27 -17.16 3.43
C ALA A 380 -5.10 -17.02 2.45
N VAL A 381 -4.08 -17.88 2.53
CA VAL A 381 -2.97 -17.93 1.58
C VAL A 381 -3.45 -18.30 0.18
N ASP A 382 -4.27 -19.35 0.04
CA ASP A 382 -4.84 -19.78 -1.24
C ASP A 382 -5.73 -18.70 -1.87
N SER A 383 -6.32 -17.82 -1.05
CA SER A 383 -7.09 -16.65 -1.47
C SER A 383 -6.23 -15.41 -1.76
N GLY A 384 -4.90 -15.50 -1.65
CA GLY A 384 -3.95 -14.45 -2.02
C GLY A 384 -3.59 -13.47 -0.89
N HIS A 385 -3.88 -13.77 0.37
CA HIS A 385 -3.39 -12.97 1.51
C HIS A 385 -1.96 -13.34 1.87
N THR A 386 -1.09 -12.33 2.01
CA THR A 386 0.32 -12.53 2.41
C THR A 386 0.71 -11.83 3.70
N THR A 387 -0.11 -10.90 4.20
CA THR A 387 0.13 -10.20 5.45
C THR A 387 -0.78 -10.72 6.54
N PHE A 388 -0.19 -11.19 7.64
CA PHE A 388 -0.86 -11.64 8.84
C PHE A 388 -0.37 -10.81 10.02
N LEU A 389 -1.30 -10.17 10.73
CA LEU A 389 -1.03 -9.36 11.90
C LEU A 389 -1.68 -10.00 13.12
N GLU A 390 -0.89 -10.42 14.11
CA GLU A 390 -1.44 -11.02 15.34
C GLU A 390 -1.69 -9.96 16.41
N LEU A 391 -2.93 -9.84 16.87
CA LEU A 391 -3.30 -9.06 18.06
C LEU A 391 -3.14 -9.94 19.29
N ALA A 392 -1.99 -9.82 19.98
CA ALA A 392 -1.72 -10.62 21.17
C ALA A 392 -0.78 -9.90 22.16
N PRO A 393 -0.80 -10.29 23.45
CA PRO A 393 0.22 -9.89 24.42
C PRO A 393 1.58 -10.57 24.21
N ASN A 394 1.60 -11.64 23.39
CA ASN A 394 2.80 -12.34 22.94
C ASN A 394 2.47 -13.15 21.67
N PRO A 395 3.29 -13.13 20.59
CA PRO A 395 2.85 -13.58 19.27
C PRO A 395 3.08 -15.09 19.05
N VAL A 396 2.35 -15.92 19.80
CA VAL A 396 2.51 -17.39 19.74
C VAL A 396 1.89 -17.96 18.46
N ALA A 397 0.73 -17.45 18.03
CA ALA A 397 0.06 -17.98 16.85
C ALA A 397 0.74 -17.56 15.54
N LEU A 398 1.43 -16.42 15.53
CA LEU A 398 2.18 -15.95 14.36
C LEU A 398 3.25 -16.95 13.90
N MET A 399 3.87 -17.68 14.84
CA MET A 399 4.78 -18.78 14.52
C MET A 399 4.06 -19.93 13.79
N GLN A 400 2.87 -20.29 14.24
CA GLN A 400 2.03 -21.34 13.63
C GLN A 400 1.52 -20.92 12.24
N ILE A 401 1.18 -19.64 12.08
CA ILE A 401 0.87 -19.02 10.79
C ILE A 401 2.07 -19.18 9.85
N GLY A 402 3.29 -18.81 10.29
CA GLY A 402 4.50 -18.95 9.48
C GLY A 402 4.79 -20.37 9.01
N LEU A 403 4.57 -21.37 9.85
CA LEU A 403 4.67 -22.78 9.45
C LEU A 403 3.64 -23.15 8.37
N THR A 404 2.40 -22.65 8.50
CA THR A 404 1.34 -22.87 7.51
C THR A 404 1.64 -22.16 6.18
N THR A 405 2.10 -20.91 6.21
CA THR A 405 2.43 -20.16 4.98
C THR A 405 3.60 -20.81 4.24
N ALA A 406 4.65 -21.22 4.96
CA ALA A 406 5.81 -21.89 4.37
C ALA A 406 5.42 -23.23 3.74
N ALA A 407 4.58 -24.04 4.41
CA ALA A 407 4.07 -25.30 3.87
C ALA A 407 3.16 -25.10 2.65
N ALA A 408 2.50 -23.94 2.54
CA ALA A 408 1.69 -23.56 1.39
C ALA A 408 2.52 -22.96 0.22
N GLY A 409 3.85 -22.84 0.37
CA GLY A 409 4.75 -22.28 -0.64
C GLY A 409 4.90 -20.74 -0.58
N LEU A 410 4.35 -20.08 0.44
CA LEU A 410 4.51 -18.65 0.70
C LEU A 410 5.62 -18.43 1.73
N HIS A 411 6.86 -18.33 1.25
CA HIS A 411 8.06 -18.21 2.09
C HIS A 411 8.36 -16.77 2.56
N ASP A 412 7.74 -15.78 1.94
CA ASP A 412 7.97 -14.35 2.18
C ASP A 412 6.74 -13.64 2.79
N ALA A 413 5.89 -14.40 3.51
CA ALA A 413 4.74 -13.86 4.24
C ALA A 413 5.16 -12.74 5.20
N GLN A 414 4.37 -11.68 5.27
CA GLN A 414 4.56 -10.59 6.22
C GLN A 414 3.88 -10.96 7.53
N LEU A 415 4.69 -11.39 8.49
CA LEU A 415 4.25 -11.82 9.81
C LEU A 415 4.49 -10.68 10.81
N ILE A 416 3.43 -9.95 11.15
CA ILE A 416 3.50 -8.72 11.95
C ILE A 416 2.99 -8.99 13.38
N PRO A 417 3.86 -9.03 14.41
CA PRO A 417 3.42 -9.10 15.80
C PRO A 417 2.98 -7.73 16.32
N THR A 418 2.07 -7.70 17.32
CA THR A 418 1.83 -6.51 18.14
C THR A 418 2.73 -6.48 19.38
N LEU A 419 2.35 -7.10 20.49
CA LEU A 419 3.14 -7.10 21.73
C LEU A 419 3.94 -8.38 21.84
N ALA A 420 5.06 -8.31 22.56
CA ALA A 420 5.91 -9.46 22.84
C ALA A 420 6.43 -9.43 24.27
N LYS A 421 6.53 -10.61 24.89
CA LYS A 421 7.07 -10.73 26.25
C LYS A 421 8.52 -10.23 26.30
N LYS A 422 8.84 -9.37 27.27
CA LYS A 422 10.17 -8.74 27.46
C LYS A 422 10.58 -7.78 26.33
N GLN A 423 9.62 -7.24 25.58
CA GLN A 423 9.84 -6.11 24.69
C GLN A 423 9.08 -4.89 25.23
N ASP A 424 9.50 -3.69 24.83
CA ASP A 424 8.74 -2.48 25.14
C ASP A 424 7.45 -2.46 24.32
N ASP A 425 6.30 -2.31 24.99
CA ASP A 425 5.00 -2.41 24.31
C ASP A 425 4.77 -1.26 23.33
N VAL A 426 5.26 -0.04 23.63
CA VAL A 426 5.12 1.14 22.77
C VAL A 426 5.96 0.96 21.51
N GLU A 427 7.21 0.56 21.66
CA GLU A 427 8.10 0.27 20.52
C GLU A 427 7.54 -0.85 19.63
N SER A 428 6.99 -1.90 20.24
CA SER A 428 6.41 -3.02 19.51
C SER A 428 5.22 -2.57 18.65
N MET A 429 4.36 -1.68 19.17
CA MET A 429 3.28 -1.07 18.38
C MET A 429 3.78 -0.14 17.29
N ILE A 430 4.82 0.66 17.53
CA ILE A 430 5.46 1.48 16.49
C ILE A 430 5.99 0.60 15.36
N SER A 431 6.64 -0.52 15.68
CA SER A 431 7.12 -1.49 14.70
C SER A 431 5.99 -2.12 13.89
N ALA A 432 4.91 -2.55 14.54
CA ALA A 432 3.73 -3.10 13.87
C ALA A 432 3.12 -2.11 12.86
N MET A 433 2.93 -0.85 13.28
CA MET A 433 2.40 0.22 12.43
C MET A 433 3.37 0.59 11.30
N ALA A 434 4.68 0.60 11.55
CA ALA A 434 5.69 0.83 10.53
C ALA A 434 5.65 -0.25 9.44
N GLN A 435 5.50 -1.52 9.81
CA GLN A 435 5.37 -2.62 8.85
C GLN A 435 4.09 -2.50 8.02
N LEU A 436 2.94 -2.18 8.64
CA LEU A 436 1.70 -1.90 7.90
C LEU A 436 1.90 -0.79 6.87
N TYR A 437 2.51 0.34 7.28
CA TYR A 437 2.83 1.45 6.38
C TYR A 437 3.73 1.02 5.21
N VAL A 438 4.81 0.28 5.50
CA VAL A 438 5.79 -0.15 4.47
C VAL A 438 5.13 -1.05 3.44
N HIS A 439 4.31 -2.00 3.87
CA HIS A 439 3.60 -2.93 2.99
C HIS A 439 2.43 -2.31 2.21
N GLY A 440 2.15 -1.02 2.41
CA GLY A 440 1.13 -0.32 1.63
C GLY A 440 -0.27 -0.43 2.18
N HIS A 441 -0.45 -1.07 3.34
CA HIS A 441 -1.74 -1.17 4.02
C HIS A 441 -2.20 0.22 4.50
N GLU A 442 -3.50 0.34 4.76
CA GLU A 442 -4.04 1.57 5.34
C GLU A 442 -3.40 1.80 6.70
N LEU A 443 -2.72 2.94 6.84
CA LEU A 443 -2.07 3.42 8.07
C LEU A 443 -1.69 4.87 7.82
N ASP A 444 -2.17 5.79 8.66
CA ASP A 444 -1.78 7.18 8.61
C ASP A 444 -0.54 7.44 9.47
N ILE A 445 0.65 7.34 8.85
CA ILE A 445 1.92 7.52 9.57
C ILE A 445 2.08 8.90 10.21
N ARG A 446 1.30 9.91 9.81
CA ARG A 446 1.31 11.24 10.43
C ARG A 446 0.84 11.19 11.88
N THR A 447 -0.01 10.24 12.22
CA THR A 447 -0.61 10.08 13.54
C THR A 447 0.33 9.47 14.58
N LEU A 448 1.49 8.93 14.16
CA LEU A 448 2.54 8.45 15.08
C LEU A 448 3.34 9.59 15.72
N PHE A 449 3.08 10.84 15.32
CA PHE A 449 3.71 12.03 15.88
C PHE A 449 2.64 12.95 16.44
N THR A 450 2.94 13.58 17.58
CA THR A 450 2.07 14.63 18.11
C THR A 450 2.00 15.79 17.12
N ARG A 451 0.91 16.57 17.18
CA ARG A 451 0.75 17.72 16.30
C ARG A 451 1.79 18.78 16.67
N ALA A 452 2.42 19.37 15.66
CA ALA A 452 3.38 20.45 15.88
C ALA A 452 2.76 21.69 16.54
N GLN A 453 3.49 22.22 17.50
CA GLN A 453 3.25 23.45 18.23
C GLN A 453 4.06 24.62 17.64
N GLY A 454 5.22 24.33 17.04
CA GLY A 454 6.09 25.35 16.46
C GLY A 454 6.93 24.87 15.28
N PRO A 455 7.69 25.77 14.62
CA PRO A 455 8.60 25.41 13.53
C PRO A 455 9.74 24.47 13.96
N GLU A 456 10.16 24.51 15.23
CA GLU A 456 11.19 23.65 15.82
C GLU A 456 10.83 22.16 15.81
N ASP A 457 9.53 21.85 15.71
CA ASP A 457 9.03 20.48 15.57
C ASP A 457 9.27 19.90 14.17
N TYR A 458 9.80 20.67 13.22
CA TYR A 458 10.17 20.21 11.89
C TYR A 458 11.64 20.43 11.61
N ALA A 459 12.34 19.34 11.32
CA ALA A 459 13.67 19.43 10.75
C ALA A 459 13.62 19.91 9.28
N ASN A 460 14.63 20.67 8.86
CA ASN A 460 14.83 21.11 7.47
C ASN A 460 15.39 20.00 6.58
N ILE A 461 14.72 18.84 6.55
CA ILE A 461 15.15 17.68 5.77
C ILE A 461 15.25 18.00 4.27
N PRO A 462 16.19 17.37 3.52
CA PRO A 462 16.41 17.66 2.10
C PRO A 462 15.13 17.58 1.25
N PRO A 463 14.86 18.54 0.36
CA PRO A 463 13.72 18.45 -0.56
C PRO A 463 13.91 17.29 -1.54
N THR A 464 12.82 16.69 -1.99
CA THR A 464 12.89 15.60 -2.98
C THR A 464 13.37 16.16 -4.32
N ARG A 465 14.58 15.78 -4.76
CA ARG A 465 15.16 16.27 -6.02
C ARG A 465 14.58 15.53 -7.23
N PHE A 466 14.25 16.27 -8.29
CA PHE A 466 13.90 15.65 -9.58
C PHE A 466 15.15 15.11 -10.27
N LYS A 467 15.14 13.81 -10.63
CA LYS A 467 16.11 13.27 -11.58
C LYS A 467 15.72 13.69 -12.99
N ARG A 468 16.31 14.80 -13.45
CA ARG A 468 16.09 15.34 -14.79
C ARG A 468 16.54 14.32 -15.84
N LYS A 469 15.63 14.02 -16.78
CA LYS A 469 15.92 13.30 -18.01
C LYS A 469 15.57 14.22 -19.16
N GLU A 470 16.40 14.19 -20.19
CA GLU A 470 16.11 14.93 -21.40
C GLU A 470 14.97 14.24 -22.15
N HIS A 471 13.91 14.99 -22.40
CA HIS A 471 12.74 14.55 -23.17
C HIS A 471 12.50 15.48 -24.37
N TRP A 472 13.54 16.22 -24.78
CA TRP A 472 13.50 17.02 -26.00
C TRP A 472 13.47 16.09 -27.21
N LEU A 473 12.67 16.46 -28.20
CA LEU A 473 12.69 15.81 -29.50
C LEU A 473 13.91 16.31 -30.27
N ASP A 474 14.76 15.40 -30.73
CA ASP A 474 15.83 15.71 -31.68
C ASP A 474 15.24 15.98 -33.07
N VAL A 475 14.58 17.13 -33.21
CA VAL A 475 14.00 17.57 -34.48
C VAL A 475 15.13 18.07 -35.38
N HIS A 476 15.56 17.20 -36.29
CA HIS A 476 16.40 17.58 -37.40
C HIS A 476 15.49 18.19 -38.48
N PHE A 477 15.42 19.52 -38.56
CA PHE A 477 14.84 20.18 -39.72
C PHE A 477 15.70 19.81 -40.93
N SER A 478 15.17 19.02 -41.85
CA SER A 478 15.80 18.79 -43.15
C SER A 478 16.01 20.17 -43.80
N GLY A 479 17.26 20.53 -44.04
CA GLY A 479 17.66 21.85 -44.54
C GLY A 479 16.92 22.24 -45.82
N ASP A 480 16.83 23.56 -46.02
CA ASP A 480 16.13 24.24 -47.13
C ASP A 480 16.23 23.48 -48.47
N GLY A 481 15.12 22.83 -48.86
CA GLY A 481 14.99 22.11 -50.12
C GLY A 481 15.10 23.01 -51.35
N SER A 482 15.14 24.33 -51.18
CA SER A 482 15.33 25.29 -52.27
C SER A 482 16.65 25.10 -53.00
N VAL A 483 17.64 24.43 -52.41
CA VAL A 483 18.98 24.32 -53.00
C VAL A 483 19.14 23.14 -53.97
N ILE A 484 18.15 22.22 -54.03
CA ILE A 484 18.15 21.08 -54.95
C ILE A 484 17.13 21.34 -56.05
N MET A 485 17.54 21.29 -57.32
CA MET A 485 16.64 21.49 -58.46
C MET A 485 15.54 20.40 -58.47
N PRO A 486 14.23 20.75 -58.57
CA PRO A 486 13.68 22.05 -58.98
C PRO A 486 13.31 23.01 -57.85
N GLY A 487 13.66 22.71 -56.60
CA GLY A 487 13.43 23.54 -55.42
C GLY A 487 12.28 23.05 -54.55
N THR A 488 11.90 23.85 -53.56
CA THR A 488 10.77 23.56 -52.66
C THR A 488 9.46 23.67 -53.43
N HIS A 489 8.66 22.61 -53.46
CA HIS A 489 7.40 22.52 -54.20
C HIS A 489 6.18 22.85 -53.34
N VAL A 490 5.26 23.66 -53.88
CA VAL A 490 3.92 23.91 -53.34
C VAL A 490 2.88 23.78 -54.44
N ALA A 491 1.78 23.06 -54.17
CA ALA A 491 0.59 23.05 -55.03
C ALA A 491 -0.40 24.12 -54.53
N LEU A 492 -0.84 25.01 -55.43
CA LEU A 492 -1.78 26.08 -55.12
C LEU A 492 -3.24 25.58 -55.27
N PRO A 493 -4.20 26.13 -54.50
CA PRO A 493 -5.62 25.76 -54.60
C PRO A 493 -6.25 25.99 -55.98
N ASP A 494 -5.65 26.86 -56.80
CA ASP A 494 -6.08 27.16 -58.16
C ASP A 494 -5.57 26.15 -59.22
N GLY A 495 -4.87 25.09 -58.77
CA GLY A 495 -4.35 24.02 -59.63
C GLY A 495 -2.97 24.30 -60.22
N ARG A 496 -2.36 25.47 -59.93
CA ARG A 496 -0.97 25.77 -60.29
C ARG A 496 0.02 25.09 -59.36
N HIS A 497 1.22 24.84 -59.86
CA HIS A 497 2.33 24.29 -59.09
C HIS A 497 3.47 25.30 -59.09
N VAL A 498 4.05 25.57 -57.91
CA VAL A 498 5.12 26.55 -57.75
C VAL A 498 6.32 25.90 -57.09
N TRP A 499 7.51 26.20 -57.60
CA TRP A 499 8.78 25.81 -57.00
C TRP A 499 9.65 27.03 -56.76
N GLU A 500 10.34 27.08 -55.62
CA GLU A 500 11.39 28.05 -55.35
C GLU A 500 12.76 27.35 -55.30
N TYR A 501 13.64 27.71 -56.24
CA TYR A 501 14.99 27.16 -56.36
C TYR A 501 16.05 28.25 -56.18
N ALA A 502 17.03 28.01 -55.31
CA ALA A 502 18.16 28.90 -55.02
C ALA A 502 19.45 28.24 -55.55
N PRO A 503 19.92 28.60 -56.76
CA PRO A 503 21.10 27.98 -57.35
C PRO A 503 22.38 28.35 -56.59
N ARG A 504 23.22 27.35 -56.26
CA ARG A 504 24.49 27.57 -55.53
C ARG A 504 25.56 28.31 -56.34
N ASN A 505 25.60 28.11 -57.66
CA ASN A 505 26.73 28.52 -58.50
C ASN A 505 26.36 29.61 -59.53
N GLY A 506 25.21 30.27 -59.39
CA GLY A 506 24.78 31.41 -60.23
C GLY A 506 24.35 31.05 -61.66
N GLU A 507 24.92 30.01 -62.27
CA GLU A 507 24.47 29.48 -63.55
C GLU A 507 23.45 28.36 -63.34
N THR A 508 22.27 28.48 -63.98
CA THR A 508 21.23 27.45 -63.97
C THR A 508 20.77 27.19 -65.38
N ASP A 509 20.77 25.92 -65.79
CA ASP A 509 20.07 25.50 -67.00
C ASP A 509 18.55 25.61 -66.74
N LEU A 510 17.95 26.69 -67.25
CA LEU A 510 16.53 26.99 -67.12
C LEU A 510 15.66 25.91 -67.80
N ALA A 511 16.15 25.29 -68.88
CA ALA A 511 15.45 24.20 -69.54
C ALA A 511 15.47 22.92 -68.69
N ALA A 512 16.60 22.62 -68.01
CA ALA A 512 16.66 21.52 -67.05
C ALA A 512 15.78 21.77 -65.82
N LEU A 513 15.74 23.01 -65.32
CA LEU A 513 14.86 23.40 -64.22
C LEU A 513 13.39 23.18 -64.58
N VAL A 514 12.96 23.64 -65.76
CA VAL A 514 11.60 23.42 -66.26
C VAL A 514 11.29 21.93 -66.44
N ARG A 515 12.20 21.14 -67.01
CA ARG A 515 12.01 19.69 -67.14
C ARG A 515 11.88 18.99 -65.79
N SER A 516 12.73 19.36 -64.84
CA SER A 516 12.72 18.81 -63.48
C SER A 516 11.42 19.15 -62.74
N ALA A 517 10.96 20.42 -62.84
CA ALA A 517 9.68 20.84 -62.27
C ALA A 517 8.49 20.13 -62.95
N ALA A 518 8.48 20.06 -64.28
CA ALA A 518 7.39 19.46 -65.04
C ALA A 518 7.26 17.96 -64.78
N THR A 519 8.38 17.22 -64.69
CA THR A 519 8.38 15.77 -64.44
C THR A 519 7.86 15.39 -63.05
N GLN A 520 7.93 16.28 -62.06
CA GLN A 520 7.30 16.05 -60.75
C GLN A 520 5.77 16.03 -60.80
N VAL A 521 5.15 16.62 -61.83
CA VAL A 521 3.68 16.73 -61.95
C VAL A 521 3.14 15.95 -63.15
N LEU A 522 3.91 15.86 -64.22
CA LEU A 522 3.63 15.15 -65.46
C LEU A 522 4.83 14.24 -65.77
N SER A 523 4.75 12.98 -65.35
CA SER A 523 5.88 12.03 -65.36
C SER A 523 6.52 11.79 -66.75
N ASP A 524 5.79 12.09 -67.81
CA ASP A 524 6.18 11.95 -69.23
C ASP A 524 6.32 13.30 -69.96
N ALA A 525 6.51 14.40 -69.21
CA ALA A 525 6.62 15.75 -69.78
C ALA A 525 7.81 15.90 -70.73
N GLN A 526 7.55 16.42 -71.93
CA GLN A 526 8.55 16.87 -72.87
C GLN A 526 8.44 18.38 -73.11
N LEU A 527 9.57 19.08 -73.04
CA LEU A 527 9.66 20.49 -73.39
C LEU A 527 9.48 20.65 -74.91
N VAL A 528 8.40 21.30 -75.32
CA VAL A 528 7.99 21.43 -76.74
C VAL A 528 8.44 22.74 -77.34
N ALA A 529 8.31 23.82 -76.57
CA ALA A 529 8.72 25.16 -76.98
C ALA A 529 9.22 25.91 -75.75
N SER A 530 10.18 26.82 -75.97
CA SER A 530 10.65 27.71 -74.92
C SER A 530 11.22 28.98 -75.49
N GLU A 531 11.09 30.06 -74.74
CA GLU A 531 11.64 31.36 -75.05
C GLU A 531 12.33 31.92 -73.80
N GLN A 532 13.63 32.18 -73.91
CA GLN A 532 14.37 32.85 -72.85
C GLN A 532 14.19 34.36 -73.00
N ARG A 533 13.57 34.99 -72.00
CA ARG A 533 13.21 36.41 -72.00
C ARG A 533 14.32 37.29 -71.42
N ALA A 534 15.07 36.76 -70.47
CA ALA A 534 16.16 37.46 -69.78
C ALA A 534 17.14 36.45 -69.16
N VAL A 535 18.31 36.94 -68.74
CA VAL A 535 19.27 36.15 -67.96
C VAL A 535 19.02 36.42 -66.48
N PRO A 536 18.84 35.39 -65.63
CA PRO A 536 18.71 35.58 -64.19
C PRO A 536 19.94 36.30 -63.61
N GLY A 537 19.71 37.29 -62.74
CA GLY A 537 20.80 37.96 -62.02
C GLY A 537 21.55 36.99 -61.10
N ALA A 538 22.84 37.24 -60.86
CA ALA A 538 23.63 36.43 -59.94
C ALA A 538 23.01 36.46 -58.52
N GLY A 539 22.80 35.29 -57.94
CA GLY A 539 22.17 35.14 -56.61
C GLY A 539 20.64 35.26 -56.61
N ALA A 540 19.98 35.42 -57.75
CA ALA A 540 18.52 35.43 -57.82
C ALA A 540 17.94 34.05 -57.50
N ARG A 541 16.82 34.02 -56.77
CA ARG A 541 16.02 32.80 -56.62
C ARG A 541 15.13 32.62 -57.84
N LEU A 542 14.99 31.39 -58.31
CA LEU A 542 14.17 31.05 -59.46
C LEU A 542 12.83 30.50 -58.98
N VAL A 543 11.75 31.22 -59.28
CA VAL A 543 10.38 30.81 -59.00
C VAL A 543 9.76 30.25 -60.27
N THR A 544 9.59 28.94 -60.31
CA THR A 544 8.98 28.23 -61.44
C THR A 544 7.50 28.05 -61.15
N THR A 545 6.63 28.56 -62.02
CA THR A 545 5.18 28.38 -61.94
C THR A 545 4.70 27.56 -63.12
N MET A 546 3.96 26.49 -62.86
CA MET A 546 3.35 25.65 -63.88
C MET A 546 1.83 25.68 -63.79
N THR A 547 1.19 25.93 -64.94
CA THR A 547 -0.27 25.89 -65.10
C THR A 547 -0.64 24.80 -66.09
N ARG A 548 -1.44 23.82 -65.64
CA ARG A 548 -1.86 22.68 -66.48
C ARG A 548 -2.98 23.08 -67.43
N HIS A 549 -2.96 22.51 -68.63
CA HIS A 549 -4.02 22.61 -69.63
C HIS A 549 -4.18 21.28 -70.38
N PRO A 550 -5.28 21.03 -71.12
CA PRO A 550 -5.54 19.72 -71.72
C PRO A 550 -4.41 19.15 -72.61
N GLY A 551 -3.63 20.01 -73.27
CA GLY A 551 -2.47 19.59 -74.10
C GLY A 551 -1.12 19.49 -73.37
N GLY A 552 -1.07 19.63 -72.04
CA GLY A 552 0.20 19.65 -71.27
C GLY A 552 0.22 20.72 -70.17
N ALA A 553 1.23 21.58 -70.15
CA ALA A 553 1.29 22.72 -69.24
C ALA A 553 2.11 23.88 -69.81
N SER A 554 1.77 25.10 -69.38
CA SER A 554 2.63 26.27 -69.52
C SER A 554 3.48 26.43 -68.25
N VAL A 555 4.76 26.72 -68.43
CA VAL A 555 5.75 26.85 -67.35
C VAL A 555 6.47 28.18 -67.50
N GLN A 556 6.42 29.00 -66.47
CA GLN A 556 7.11 30.28 -66.40
C GLN A 556 8.14 30.27 -65.29
N VAL A 557 9.37 30.68 -65.58
CA VAL A 557 10.42 30.87 -64.58
C VAL A 557 10.63 32.36 -64.39
N HIS A 558 10.48 32.82 -63.15
CA HIS A 558 10.75 34.18 -62.74
C HIS A 558 12.03 34.21 -61.90
N ALA A 559 12.95 35.12 -62.21
CA ALA A 559 14.02 35.47 -61.30
C ALA A 559 13.48 36.45 -60.25
N ARG A 560 13.59 36.07 -58.98
CA ARG A 560 13.24 36.90 -57.83
C ARG A 560 14.49 37.47 -57.20
N ILE A 561 14.54 38.80 -57.14
CA ILE A 561 15.49 39.57 -56.32
C ILE A 561 14.62 40.44 -55.41
N ASP A 562 14.74 40.24 -54.10
CA ASP A 562 13.87 40.83 -53.09
C ASP A 562 12.38 40.58 -53.40
N GLU A 563 11.58 41.64 -53.57
CA GLU A 563 10.15 41.56 -53.90
C GLU A 563 9.86 41.62 -55.42
N SER A 564 10.90 41.83 -56.25
CA SER A 564 10.75 41.95 -57.69
C SER A 564 10.80 40.60 -58.38
N PHE A 565 9.89 40.37 -59.33
CA PHE A 565 9.85 39.17 -60.16
C PHE A 565 10.02 39.56 -61.62
N THR A 566 11.05 39.02 -62.27
CA THR A 566 11.30 39.22 -63.69
C THR A 566 11.15 37.90 -64.42
N LEU A 567 10.28 37.83 -65.43
CA LEU A 567 10.15 36.64 -66.27
C LEU A 567 11.46 36.42 -67.04
N VAL A 568 12.13 35.30 -66.80
CA VAL A 568 13.41 34.95 -67.44
C VAL A 568 13.26 33.83 -68.44
N TYR A 569 12.26 32.96 -68.27
CA TYR A 569 12.02 31.82 -69.16
C TYR A 569 10.52 31.53 -69.26
N ASP A 570 10.05 31.31 -70.48
CA ASP A 570 8.70 30.82 -70.74
C ASP A 570 8.79 29.52 -71.53
N ALA A 571 7.92 28.56 -71.23
CA ALA A 571 7.99 27.22 -71.77
C ALA A 571 6.62 26.56 -71.88
N LEU A 572 6.47 25.73 -72.91
CA LEU A 572 5.36 24.80 -73.06
C LEU A 572 5.89 23.38 -72.94
N VAL A 573 5.27 22.59 -72.08
CA VAL A 573 5.52 21.15 -71.96
C VAL A 573 4.28 20.39 -72.41
N SER A 574 4.49 19.27 -73.11
CA SER A 574 3.42 18.34 -73.51
C SER A 574 3.68 16.95 -72.93
N ARG A 575 2.66 16.08 -72.99
CA ARG A 575 2.82 14.65 -72.72
C ARG A 575 3.35 13.95 -73.97
N ALA A 576 4.17 12.92 -73.78
CA ALA A 576 4.74 12.16 -74.90
C ALA A 576 3.62 11.63 -75.83
N GLY A 577 3.69 11.97 -77.12
CA GLY A 577 2.75 11.50 -78.15
C GLY A 577 1.61 12.48 -78.53
N GLN A 578 1.56 13.70 -77.99
CA GLN A 578 0.64 14.76 -78.43
C GLN A 578 1.39 15.95 -79.07
N SER A 579 1.16 16.23 -80.35
CA SER A 579 1.66 17.44 -81.01
C SER A 579 0.78 18.64 -80.68
N VAL A 580 1.33 19.67 -80.03
CA VAL A 580 0.61 20.93 -79.78
C VAL A 580 1.04 21.97 -80.82
N ALA A 581 0.08 22.44 -81.61
CA ALA A 581 0.27 23.51 -82.60
C ALA A 581 0.16 24.89 -81.93
N ALA A 582 1.24 25.67 -82.05
CA ALA A 582 1.36 27.12 -81.78
C ALA A 582 1.16 27.64 -80.33
N LEU A 583 2.01 28.61 -79.95
CA LEU A 583 1.94 29.37 -78.70
C LEU A 583 0.68 30.26 -78.67
N PRO A 584 -0.14 30.24 -77.61
CA PRO A 584 -1.18 31.25 -77.41
C PRO A 584 -0.54 32.62 -77.11
N THR A 585 -1.01 33.66 -77.80
CA THR A 585 -0.62 35.06 -77.61
C THR A 585 -1.03 35.55 -76.22
N ALA A 586 -0.13 36.25 -75.52
CA ALA A 586 -0.35 36.79 -74.19
C ALA A 586 -1.53 37.78 -74.14
N VAL A 587 -2.49 37.55 -73.24
CA VAL A 587 -3.56 38.51 -72.92
C VAL A 587 -3.08 39.36 -71.74
N GLY A 588 -2.85 40.65 -71.98
CA GLY A 588 -2.43 41.62 -70.96
C GLY A 588 -3.50 41.83 -69.88
N ALA A 589 -3.09 41.73 -68.62
CA ALA A 589 -3.92 42.08 -67.47
C ALA A 589 -4.14 43.61 -67.44
N GLY A 590 -5.39 44.04 -67.62
CA GLY A 590 -5.79 45.43 -67.48
C GLY A 590 -5.70 45.90 -66.03
N ALA A 591 -4.99 46.99 -65.80
CA ALA A 591 -4.96 47.71 -64.53
C ALA A 591 -6.31 48.40 -64.29
N ALA A 592 -6.97 48.06 -63.18
CA ALA A 592 -8.09 48.82 -62.65
C ALA A 592 -7.64 49.54 -61.37
N ILE A 593 -7.51 50.86 -61.47
CA ILE A 593 -7.32 51.79 -60.35
C ILE A 593 -8.71 52.09 -59.78
N ALA A 594 -8.92 51.85 -58.49
CA ALA A 594 -10.09 52.31 -57.75
C ALA A 594 -9.68 53.37 -56.71
N ALA A 595 -10.49 54.42 -56.65
CA ALA A 595 -10.29 55.73 -56.03
C ALA A 595 -10.29 55.72 -54.48
N PRO A 596 -9.81 56.80 -53.83
CA PRO A 596 -9.63 56.86 -52.38
C PRO A 596 -10.96 57.08 -51.65
N VAL A 597 -11.15 56.38 -50.53
CA VAL A 597 -12.31 56.54 -49.63
C VAL A 597 -11.92 57.50 -48.51
N THR A 598 -12.71 58.56 -48.36
CA THR A 598 -12.60 59.63 -47.36
C THR A 598 -13.10 59.20 -45.98
N ASP A 599 -12.46 59.74 -44.94
CA ASP A 599 -12.76 59.59 -43.51
C ASP A 599 -14.20 59.99 -43.11
N GLY A 600 -14.76 59.23 -42.16
CA GLY A 600 -15.97 59.52 -41.39
C GLY A 600 -15.93 58.81 -40.03
N PRO A 601 -16.52 59.37 -38.96
CA PRO A 601 -15.92 59.40 -37.63
C PRO A 601 -16.10 58.12 -36.80
N VAL A 602 -15.10 57.90 -35.93
CA VAL A 602 -14.99 56.83 -34.95
C VAL A 602 -16.02 57.02 -33.83
N ALA A 603 -16.92 56.04 -33.66
CA ALA A 603 -17.78 55.92 -32.49
C ALA A 603 -17.07 55.08 -31.41
N GLU A 604 -16.95 55.66 -30.22
CA GLU A 604 -16.26 55.17 -29.04
C GLU A 604 -16.96 53.92 -28.43
N ALA A 605 -16.21 52.84 -28.22
CA ALA A 605 -16.70 51.64 -27.54
C ALA A 605 -16.59 51.80 -26.00
N PRO A 606 -17.58 51.34 -25.20
CA PRO A 606 -17.57 51.55 -23.76
C PRO A 606 -16.54 50.66 -23.02
N PRO A 607 -16.04 51.08 -21.85
CA PRO A 607 -14.96 50.41 -21.14
C PRO A 607 -15.38 49.05 -20.57
N ARG A 608 -14.54 48.03 -20.79
CA ARG A 608 -14.70 46.69 -20.19
C ARG A 608 -14.42 46.75 -18.68
N ARG A 609 -15.42 46.33 -17.89
CA ARG A 609 -15.29 46.09 -16.44
C ARG A 609 -14.33 44.92 -16.15
N PRO A 610 -13.52 44.99 -15.06
CA PRO A 610 -12.68 43.88 -14.63
C PRO A 610 -13.51 42.78 -13.93
N THR A 611 -13.26 41.53 -14.28
CA THR A 611 -13.88 40.34 -13.67
C THR A 611 -13.20 40.00 -12.33
N PRO A 612 -13.93 39.57 -11.28
CA PRO A 612 -13.38 39.39 -9.94
C PRO A 612 -12.68 38.04 -9.75
N ARG A 613 -11.58 38.07 -8.99
CA ARG A 613 -10.85 36.90 -8.45
C ARG A 613 -11.80 36.03 -7.62
N ARG A 614 -11.87 34.74 -7.95
CA ARG A 614 -12.45 33.71 -7.07
C ARG A 614 -11.40 33.26 -6.06
N CYS A 615 -11.62 33.59 -4.80
CA CYS A 615 -11.08 32.83 -3.66
C CYS A 615 -11.61 31.40 -3.71
N ARG A 616 -10.73 30.42 -3.53
CA ARG A 616 -11.08 29.08 -3.05
C ARG A 616 -10.43 28.90 -1.69
N THR A 617 -11.29 28.73 -0.70
CA THR A 617 -11.01 28.05 0.56
C THR A 617 -10.74 26.56 0.27
N ALA A 618 -9.62 26.06 0.80
CA ALA A 618 -9.39 24.70 1.28
C ALA A 618 -8.11 24.73 2.11
#